data_AF-A0A529M9Y0-F1
#
_entry.id   AF-A0A529M9Y0-F1
#
_cell.length_a   1.000
_cell.length_b   1.000
_cell.length_c   1.000
_cell.angle_alpha   90.00
_cell.angle_beta   90.00
_cell.angle_gamma   90.00
#
_symmetry.space_group_name_H-M   'P 1'
#
loop_
_entity.id
_entity.type
_entity.pdbx_description
1 polymer ?
#
loop_
_entity_poly.entity_id
_entity_poly.type
_entity_poly.pdbx_seq_one_letter_code
_entity_poly.pdbx_strand_id
1 'polypeptide(L)'
;PAPAARKVVFYESDELPKELPDFDIAVAREGGQLWVAGMLCPCGCQRRVELMLLNEVRPRWRLRVDDGNHPTLSPSVWLAEGCRSHFWITRGQIHWCTPDEQPHTWDVSLPST
;
A
#
# COMPACT_ATOMS: atom_id res chain seq x y z
N PRO A 1 -7.37 21.92 10.13
CA PRO A 1 -7.58 21.24 8.83
C PRO A 1 -7.29 19.73 8.94
N ALA A 2 -8.19 18.88 8.45
CA ALA A 2 -7.88 17.46 8.30
C ALA A 2 -6.72 17.30 7.30
N PRO A 3 -5.82 16.32 7.50
CA PRO A 3 -4.80 16.03 6.50
C PRO A 3 -5.46 15.69 5.16
N ALA A 4 -4.83 16.12 4.07
CA ALA A 4 -5.32 15.83 2.72
C ALA A 4 -5.53 14.32 2.54
N ALA A 5 -6.58 13.92 1.83
CA ALA A 5 -6.83 12.53 1.49
C ALA A 5 -6.13 12.19 0.17
N ARG A 6 -5.40 11.08 0.15
CA ARG A 6 -4.81 10.55 -1.09
C ARG A 6 -5.91 10.16 -2.05
N LYS A 7 -5.65 10.28 -3.35
CA LYS A 7 -6.52 9.81 -4.43
C LYS A 7 -5.85 8.71 -5.24
N VAL A 8 -6.64 8.00 -6.02
CA VAL A 8 -6.14 7.07 -7.03
C VAL A 8 -5.90 7.80 -8.34
N VAL A 9 -4.71 7.56 -8.92
CA VAL A 9 -4.37 7.93 -10.29
C VAL A 9 -4.19 6.63 -11.08
N PHE A 10 -5.06 6.39 -12.05
CA PHE A 10 -4.99 5.19 -12.88
C PHE A 10 -4.01 5.37 -14.05
N TYR A 11 -3.24 4.31 -14.33
CA TYR A 11 -2.37 4.19 -15.48
C TYR A 11 -2.82 2.96 -16.27
N GLU A 12 -3.10 3.13 -17.57
CA GLU A 12 -3.47 2.03 -18.48
C GLU A 12 -2.19 1.27 -18.90
N SER A 13 -1.78 0.33 -18.06
CA SER A 13 -0.53 -0.42 -18.12
C SER A 13 -0.59 -1.57 -17.11
N ASP A 14 0.22 -2.62 -17.29
CA ASP A 14 0.46 -3.67 -16.29
C ASP A 14 1.55 -3.27 -15.27
N GLU A 15 2.37 -2.28 -15.63
CA GLU A 15 3.42 -1.70 -14.79
C GLU A 15 3.08 -0.28 -14.31
N LEU A 16 3.64 0.09 -13.15
CA LEU A 16 3.57 1.45 -12.60
C LEU A 16 4.52 2.41 -13.36
N PRO A 17 4.24 3.73 -13.37
CA PRO A 17 5.16 4.71 -13.94
C PRO A 17 6.51 4.67 -13.21
N LYS A 18 7.57 5.08 -13.91
CA LYS A 18 8.93 5.20 -13.35
C LYS A 18 8.95 6.14 -12.13
N GLU A 19 8.25 7.25 -12.23
CA GLU A 19 8.08 8.24 -11.17
C GLU A 19 6.66 8.14 -10.60
N LEU A 20 6.56 7.96 -9.28
CA LEU A 20 5.26 7.93 -8.60
C LEU A 20 4.80 9.34 -8.28
N PRO A 21 3.48 9.58 -8.19
CA PRO A 21 2.97 10.80 -7.60
C PRO A 21 3.47 10.94 -6.15
N ASP A 22 3.82 12.17 -5.76
CA ASP A 22 4.41 12.46 -4.43
C ASP A 22 3.49 12.07 -3.27
N PHE A 23 2.18 12.25 -3.47
CA PHE A 23 1.16 12.07 -2.43
C PHE A 23 0.13 10.99 -2.76
N ASP A 24 -0.35 10.93 -3.99
CA ASP A 24 -1.44 10.04 -4.40
C ASP A 24 -0.98 8.58 -4.56
N ILE A 25 -1.94 7.70 -4.84
CA ILE A 25 -1.68 6.28 -5.12
C ILE A 25 -1.80 6.06 -6.63
N ALA A 26 -0.71 5.66 -7.26
CA ALA A 26 -0.72 5.19 -8.64
C ALA A 26 -1.30 3.77 -8.68
N VAL A 27 -2.15 3.48 -9.65
CA VAL A 27 -2.69 2.13 -9.88
C VAL A 27 -2.52 1.78 -11.35
N ALA A 28 -1.72 0.75 -11.60
CA ALA A 28 -1.61 0.15 -12.93
C ALA A 28 -2.83 -0.77 -13.15
N ARG A 29 -3.52 -0.56 -14.26
CA ARG A 29 -4.65 -1.39 -14.69
C ARG A 29 -4.60 -1.62 -16.19
N GLU A 30 -5.08 -2.77 -16.62
CA GLU A 30 -5.22 -3.09 -18.04
C GLU A 30 -6.39 -4.05 -18.22
N GLY A 31 -7.23 -3.85 -19.24
CA GLY A 31 -8.33 -4.76 -19.57
C GLY A 31 -9.35 -4.97 -18.45
N GLY A 32 -9.49 -4.00 -17.53
CA GLY A 32 -10.35 -4.10 -16.34
C GLY A 32 -9.72 -4.83 -15.14
N GLN A 33 -8.52 -5.39 -15.30
CA GLN A 33 -7.74 -5.99 -14.21
C GLN A 33 -6.88 -4.93 -13.52
N LEU A 34 -6.86 -4.96 -12.19
CA LEU A 34 -5.93 -4.16 -11.39
C LEU A 34 -4.65 -4.96 -11.15
N TRP A 35 -3.50 -4.41 -11.50
CA TRP A 35 -2.22 -5.10 -11.42
C TRP A 35 -1.51 -4.80 -10.11
N VAL A 36 -1.22 -3.53 -9.86
CA VAL A 36 -0.40 -3.08 -8.74
C VAL A 36 -0.77 -1.66 -8.33
N ALA A 37 -0.76 -1.39 -7.03
CA ALA A 37 -0.81 -0.04 -6.47
C ALA A 37 0.59 0.40 -6.01
N GLY A 38 0.97 1.63 -6.35
CA GLY A 38 2.25 2.24 -6.03
C GLY A 38 2.09 3.55 -5.28
N MET A 39 2.90 3.76 -4.24
CA MET A 39 2.95 5.01 -3.48
C MET A 39 4.30 5.25 -2.84
N LEU A 40 4.62 6.51 -2.56
CA LEU A 40 5.73 6.85 -1.66
C LEU A 40 5.33 6.60 -0.20
N CYS A 41 6.25 6.00 0.55
CA CYS A 41 6.04 5.60 1.93
C CYS A 41 5.59 6.80 2.79
N PRO A 42 4.46 6.70 3.50
CA PRO A 42 3.85 7.83 4.18
C PRO A 42 4.65 8.31 5.40
N CYS A 43 5.68 7.57 5.84
CA CYS A 43 6.56 8.02 6.91
C CYS A 43 7.56 9.12 6.47
N GLY A 44 7.62 9.42 5.17
CA GLY A 44 8.49 10.47 4.62
C GLY A 44 9.86 9.99 4.14
N CYS A 45 10.21 8.71 4.30
CA CYS A 45 11.50 8.17 3.83
C CYS A 45 11.64 8.07 2.29
N GLN A 46 10.61 8.46 1.54
CA GLN A 46 10.56 8.45 0.07
C GLN A 46 10.74 7.06 -0.58
N ARG A 47 10.72 5.98 0.21
CA ARG A 47 10.73 4.63 -0.36
C ARG A 47 9.47 4.39 -1.17
N ARG A 48 9.65 3.79 -2.34
CA ARG A 48 8.58 3.25 -3.16
C ARG A 48 7.97 1.98 -2.54
N VAL A 49 6.65 2.01 -2.33
CA VAL A 49 5.86 0.88 -1.83
C VAL A 49 4.97 0.40 -2.98
N GLU A 50 5.08 -0.88 -3.31
CA GLU A 50 4.28 -1.54 -4.35
C GLU A 50 3.46 -2.67 -3.74
N LEU A 51 2.17 -2.69 -4.05
CA LEU A 51 1.19 -3.59 -3.47
C LEU A 51 0.45 -4.31 -4.59
N MET A 52 0.68 -5.61 -4.71
CA MET A 52 0.04 -6.43 -5.73
C MET A 52 -1.49 -6.47 -5.53
N LEU A 53 -2.24 -6.25 -6.61
CA LEU A 53 -3.70 -6.27 -6.63
C LEU A 53 -4.28 -7.49 -7.36
N LEU A 54 -3.44 -8.24 -8.09
CA LEU A 54 -3.84 -9.47 -8.78
C LEU A 54 -4.40 -10.52 -7.81
N ASN A 55 -5.43 -11.24 -8.26
CA ASN A 55 -6.12 -12.21 -7.42
C ASN A 55 -5.29 -13.47 -7.14
N GLU A 56 -4.44 -13.88 -8.08
CA GLU A 56 -3.67 -15.14 -8.00
C GLU A 56 -2.41 -15.03 -7.13
N VAL A 57 -1.89 -13.82 -6.86
CA VAL A 57 -0.61 -13.63 -6.17
C VAL A 57 -0.76 -13.44 -4.65
N ARG A 58 0.30 -13.72 -3.88
CA ARG A 58 0.36 -13.46 -2.44
C ARG A 58 1.74 -12.87 -2.06
N PRO A 59 1.80 -11.89 -1.15
CA PRO A 59 0.67 -11.18 -0.53
C PRO A 59 -0.11 -10.35 -1.56
N ARG A 60 -1.42 -10.15 -1.32
CA ARG A 60 -2.29 -9.33 -2.18
C ARG A 60 -3.09 -8.33 -1.36
N TRP A 61 -3.41 -7.21 -2.00
CA TRP A 61 -4.30 -6.20 -1.47
C TRP A 61 -5.56 -6.09 -2.33
N ARG A 62 -6.68 -5.83 -1.68
CA ARG A 62 -7.93 -5.42 -2.30
C ARG A 62 -8.01 -3.90 -2.25
N LEU A 63 -8.23 -3.30 -3.41
CA LEU A 63 -8.50 -1.87 -3.55
C LEU A 63 -10.00 -1.64 -3.73
N ARG A 64 -10.56 -0.73 -2.94
CA ARG A 64 -11.86 -0.10 -3.19
C ARG A 64 -11.64 1.38 -3.39
N VAL A 65 -12.39 1.98 -4.31
CA VAL A 65 -12.32 3.40 -4.61
C VAL A 65 -13.72 3.98 -4.49
N ASP A 66 -13.87 5.08 -3.76
CA ASP A 66 -15.16 5.80 -3.67
C ASP A 66 -15.33 6.82 -4.80
N ASP A 67 -16.51 7.46 -4.87
CA ASP A 67 -16.84 8.43 -5.93
C ASP A 67 -15.91 9.66 -5.96
N GLY A 68 -15.15 9.90 -4.88
CA GLY A 68 -14.15 10.96 -4.79
C GLY A 68 -12.73 10.53 -5.18
N ASN A 69 -12.58 9.33 -5.75
CA ASN A 69 -11.31 8.65 -6.04
C ASN A 69 -10.49 8.30 -4.79
N HIS A 70 -11.10 8.21 -3.61
CA HIS A 70 -10.34 7.90 -2.39
C HIS A 70 -10.12 6.38 -2.24
N PRO A 71 -8.88 5.91 -2.13
CA PRO A 71 -8.56 4.49 -1.98
C PRO A 71 -8.84 3.98 -0.57
N THR A 72 -9.31 2.75 -0.50
CA THR A 72 -9.29 1.91 0.70
C THR A 72 -8.60 0.59 0.36
N LEU A 73 -7.52 0.26 1.07
CA LEU A 73 -6.74 -0.95 0.86
C LEU A 73 -6.93 -1.93 2.03
N SER A 74 -7.02 -3.22 1.71
CA SER A 74 -7.00 -4.28 2.71
C SER A 74 -6.21 -5.50 2.21
N PRO A 75 -5.38 -6.15 3.04
CA PRO A 75 -5.13 -5.88 4.46
C PRO A 75 -4.28 -4.62 4.70
N SER A 76 -3.86 -4.37 5.94
CA SER A 76 -2.86 -3.32 6.25
C SER A 76 -1.58 -3.52 5.46
N VAL A 77 -0.82 -2.45 5.29
CA VAL A 77 0.52 -2.48 4.70
C VAL A 77 1.55 -2.57 5.82
N TRP A 78 2.32 -3.65 5.85
CA TRP A 78 3.48 -3.82 6.72
C TRP A 78 4.74 -3.88 5.87
N LEU A 79 5.67 -2.96 6.10
CA LEU A 79 6.98 -3.02 5.47
C LEU A 79 7.93 -3.80 6.38
N ALA A 80 8.30 -5.03 6.02
CA ALA A 80 9.17 -5.86 6.88
C ALA A 80 10.59 -5.30 7.01
N GLU A 81 11.05 -4.56 6.00
CA GLU A 81 12.40 -4.01 5.92
C GLU A 81 12.39 -2.48 5.89
N GLY A 82 13.55 -1.87 6.16
CA GLY A 82 13.75 -0.41 6.18
C GLY A 82 13.00 0.31 7.31
N CYS A 83 12.12 1.26 6.97
CA CYS A 83 11.45 2.10 7.98
C CYS A 83 10.43 1.36 8.85
N ARG A 84 10.10 0.09 8.51
CA ARG A 84 9.19 -0.76 9.28
C ARG A 84 7.82 -0.14 9.56
N SER A 85 7.36 0.70 8.65
CA SER A 85 6.06 1.36 8.73
C SER A 85 4.92 0.34 8.61
N HIS A 86 3.93 0.44 9.50
CA HIS A 86 2.71 -0.37 9.49
C HIS A 86 1.49 0.55 9.55
N PHE A 87 0.64 0.47 8.52
CA PHE A 87 -0.50 1.37 8.39
C PHE A 87 -1.63 0.76 7.57
N TRP A 88 -2.83 1.29 7.76
CA TRP A 88 -4.00 1.13 6.90
C TRP A 88 -4.16 2.34 5.99
N ILE A 89 -4.83 2.13 4.84
CA ILE A 89 -5.33 3.20 4.00
C ILE A 89 -6.85 3.05 3.90
N THR A 90 -7.59 4.04 4.41
CA THR A 90 -9.05 4.05 4.40
C THR A 90 -9.55 5.40 3.94
N ARG A 91 -10.35 5.43 2.87
CA ARG A 91 -10.86 6.69 2.26
C ARG A 91 -9.74 7.72 2.03
N GLY A 92 -8.59 7.27 1.53
CA GLY A 92 -7.42 8.09 1.23
C GLY A 92 -6.62 8.54 2.45
N GLN A 93 -7.02 8.17 3.67
CA GLN A 93 -6.34 8.54 4.91
C GLN A 93 -5.40 7.42 5.37
N ILE A 94 -4.24 7.81 5.89
CA ILE A 94 -3.29 6.88 6.52
C ILE A 94 -3.65 6.73 7.99
N HIS A 95 -3.90 5.49 8.42
CA HIS A 95 -4.10 5.15 9.83
C HIS A 95 -2.95 4.26 10.29
N TRP A 96 -2.08 4.78 11.13
CA TRP A 96 -0.94 4.04 11.67
C TRP A 96 -1.42 2.96 12.63
N CYS A 97 -0.88 1.75 12.49
CA CYS A 97 -1.10 0.71 13.48
C CYS A 97 -0.25 1.02 14.71
N THR A 98 -0.80 0.86 15.91
CA THR A 98 -0.02 1.03 17.14
C THR A 98 0.85 -0.21 17.38
N PRO A 99 1.96 -0.09 18.14
CA PRO A 99 2.88 -1.21 18.38
C PRO A 99 2.22 -2.44 19.03
N ASP A 100 1.11 -2.26 19.75
CA ASP A 100 0.33 -3.30 20.42
C ASP A 100 -0.63 -4.07 19.50
N GLU A 101 -0.90 -3.57 18.28
CA GLU A 101 -1.75 -4.23 17.28
C GLU A 101 -0.99 -5.17 16.34
N GLN A 102 0.32 -5.31 16.55
CA GLN A 102 1.14 -6.24 15.77
C GLN A 102 0.93 -7.66 16.31
N PRO A 103 0.61 -8.66 15.48
CA PRO A 103 0.71 -10.05 15.94
C PRO A 103 2.16 -10.29 16.35
N HIS A 104 2.36 -10.61 17.63
CA HIS A 104 3.64 -11.05 18.17
C HIS A 104 4.01 -12.41 17.57
N THR A 105 4.44 -12.45 16.31
CA THR A 105 5.05 -13.65 15.73
C THR A 105 6.54 -13.40 15.57
N TRP A 106 7.27 -13.43 16.68
CA TRP A 106 8.73 -13.55 16.69
C TRP A 106 9.21 -15.00 16.90
N ASP A 107 8.32 -15.98 16.89
CA ASP A 107 8.72 -17.40 16.84
C ASP A 107 9.06 -17.83 15.40
N VAL A 108 10.13 -17.24 14.86
CA VAL A 108 10.98 -17.96 13.89
C VAL A 108 12.30 -18.16 14.62
N SER A 109 12.36 -19.28 15.34
CA SER A 109 13.62 -19.86 15.78
C SER A 109 14.54 -19.99 14.56
N LEU A 110 15.54 -19.11 14.44
CA LEU A 110 16.68 -19.36 13.57
C LEU A 110 17.46 -20.53 14.18
N PRO A 111 17.68 -21.66 13.48
CA PRO A 111 18.66 -22.62 13.95
C PRO A 111 20.03 -21.93 13.91
N SER A 112 20.66 -21.85 15.08
CA SER A 112 22.09 -21.55 15.17
C SER A 112 22.83 -22.72 14.52
N THR A 113 23.48 -22.49 13.38
CA THR A 113 24.64 -23.27 12.93
C THR A 113 25.58 -22.37 12.17
#